data_AF-A0A432XR11-F1
#
_entry.id   AF-A0A432XR11-F1
#
_cell.length_a   1.000
_cell.length_b   1.000
_cell.length_c   1.000
_cell.angle_alpha   90.00
_cell.angle_beta   90.00
_cell.angle_gamma   90.00
#
_symmetry.space_group_name_H-M   'P 1'
#
loop_
_entity.id
_entity.type
_entity.pdbx_description
1 polymer ?
#
loop_
_entity_poly.entity_id
_entity_poly.type
_entity_poly.pdbx_seq_one_letter_code
_entity_poly.pdbx_strand_id
1 'polypeptide(L)'
;MTSDYLKRIQQNLQFWPGECLDSAPFVKQLNTKGVKQTVFWCFQASHEFESLARALGEDVSLYGLRSGHLVMEYTPENIDRLTGLFCDQILTVCENKGIKQVTLGGNCQGATLMLRTAEKLEQTANLDLSIVVLESIYPSELAAPVTLVFGRNSSYNLYRRYHHVDCGLMSYYSTYRVAVMPGAHGQFFRSENVTYLARIIKNEHRSKSEVSKKDVPFMLNAPKLISDNVLSAVAVMDIALDVSELTANQHCELSVVLKNVSSQIIAGKQICLANQWYNASSRTLYQWLDGIAQLPELAPNEETTVRLRVRAPFSGGQYVLGLRLSIEGAAYAELETELPVDVTASSKALRISTLPTQANHRQTLMSLARAGACDKLVQWLASSPQLTRRQWLLLLHTLAMNERWQDIATVCESLQNEEGFERRFIAAYMEALIKLNQPRTAVSVFHTAKGEYPSEDRLLNNFYLNALIFLGDVQTVYQQLCSSSQLNVKNKEKLFVMLLAPHVVKMLSQEQVECIVDNLSKQSPNADAFLKMTNALLGQGLTARARIMLQEAHGLFPHNIALALRFARTSDELGRQDDARPIFERVLQLAPGNSEALAWLAANKKEGLNVV
;
A
#
# COMPACT_ATOMS: atom_id res chain seq x y z
N MET A 1 5.96 -22.03 18.80
CA MET A 1 6.22 -20.62 18.49
C MET A 1 7.49 -20.25 19.22
N THR A 2 8.49 -19.59 18.61
CA THR A 2 9.52 -18.95 19.43
C THR A 2 8.80 -17.87 20.24
N SER A 3 8.95 -17.88 21.56
CA SER A 3 8.31 -16.92 22.48
C SER A 3 8.62 -15.45 22.15
N ASP A 4 9.61 -15.23 21.29
CA ASP A 4 10.18 -13.95 20.95
C ASP A 4 9.24 -13.03 20.15
N TYR A 5 8.49 -13.54 19.15
CA TYR A 5 7.62 -12.66 18.35
C TYR A 5 6.39 -12.19 19.14
N LEU A 6 5.77 -13.05 19.95
CA LEU A 6 4.64 -12.65 20.81
C LEU A 6 5.08 -11.60 21.82
N LYS A 7 6.28 -11.78 22.41
CA LYS A 7 6.89 -10.77 23.29
C LYS A 7 7.08 -9.45 22.56
N ARG A 8 7.56 -9.47 21.31
CA ARG A 8 7.70 -8.27 20.48
C ARG A 8 6.35 -7.62 20.15
N ILE A 9 5.30 -8.40 19.84
CA ILE A 9 3.94 -7.86 19.63
C ILE A 9 3.47 -7.13 20.90
N GLN A 10 3.60 -7.78 22.05
CA GLN A 10 3.21 -7.21 23.35
C GLN A 10 4.01 -5.94 23.69
N GLN A 11 5.34 -5.96 23.48
CA GLN A 11 6.22 -4.80 23.66
C GLN A 11 5.83 -3.62 22.75
N ASN A 12 5.36 -3.89 21.53
CA ASN A 12 4.89 -2.81 20.66
C ASN A 12 3.53 -2.25 21.13
N LEU A 13 2.61 -3.14 21.56
CA LEU A 13 1.30 -2.75 22.08
C LEU A 13 1.40 -1.93 23.38
N GLN A 14 2.45 -2.10 24.18
CA GLN A 14 2.61 -1.33 25.42
C GLN A 14 2.64 0.19 25.19
N PHE A 15 3.11 0.62 24.02
CA PHE A 15 3.20 2.03 23.63
C PHE A 15 1.98 2.54 22.88
N TRP A 16 0.99 1.68 22.61
CA TRP A 16 -0.25 2.10 22.00
C TRP A 16 -1.13 2.80 23.04
N PRO A 17 -1.84 3.86 22.66
CA PRO A 17 -2.76 4.52 23.57
C PRO A 17 -3.98 3.63 23.87
N GLY A 18 -4.74 4.03 24.89
CA GLY A 18 -5.93 3.33 25.33
C GLY A 18 -5.68 2.38 26.50
N GLU A 19 -6.79 1.88 27.04
CA GLU A 19 -6.80 1.03 28.22
C GLU A 19 -6.32 -0.38 27.87
N CYS A 20 -5.50 -0.95 28.75
CA CYS A 20 -5.17 -2.37 28.71
C CYS A 20 -6.26 -3.14 29.44
N LEU A 21 -6.64 -4.30 28.92
CA LEU A 21 -7.55 -5.20 29.61
C LEU A 21 -6.72 -6.28 30.30
N ASP A 22 -6.79 -6.38 31.62
CA ASP A 22 -5.99 -7.35 32.38
C ASP A 22 -6.26 -8.79 31.93
N SER A 23 -7.51 -9.08 31.57
CA SER A 23 -7.93 -10.38 31.03
C SER A 23 -7.52 -10.62 29.57
N ALA A 24 -7.11 -9.58 28.84
CA ALA A 24 -6.77 -9.67 27.43
C ALA A 24 -5.56 -8.76 27.07
N PRO A 25 -4.32 -9.15 27.47
CA PRO A 25 -3.13 -8.30 27.39
C PRO A 25 -2.66 -7.98 25.96
N PHE A 26 -3.20 -8.66 24.94
CA PHE A 26 -2.91 -8.37 23.53
C PHE A 26 -3.94 -7.44 22.87
N VAL A 27 -4.89 -6.90 23.66
CA VAL A 27 -5.94 -6.01 23.19
C VAL A 27 -5.82 -4.66 23.90
N LYS A 28 -5.89 -3.57 23.12
CA LYS A 28 -6.01 -2.21 23.62
C LYS A 28 -7.39 -1.66 23.32
N GLN A 29 -7.98 -0.88 24.22
CA GLN A 29 -9.30 -0.27 23.99
C GLN A 29 -9.21 1.26 23.92
N LEU A 30 -9.81 1.82 22.87
CA LEU A 30 -10.15 3.24 22.76
C LEU A 30 -11.67 3.40 22.64
N ASN A 31 -12.16 4.61 22.88
CA ASN A 31 -13.60 4.94 22.88
C ASN A 31 -14.39 4.04 23.86
N THR A 32 -13.93 3.97 25.10
CA THR A 32 -14.40 3.00 26.12
C THR A 32 -15.88 3.14 26.50
N LYS A 33 -16.49 4.29 26.20
CA LYS A 33 -17.90 4.59 26.42
C LYS A 33 -18.82 4.20 25.24
N GLY A 34 -18.27 3.67 24.15
CA GLY A 34 -19.05 3.30 22.98
C GLY A 34 -19.96 2.12 23.25
N VAL A 35 -21.27 2.34 23.13
CA VAL A 35 -22.31 1.31 23.37
C VAL A 35 -23.02 0.87 22.10
N LYS A 36 -22.88 1.60 20.98
CA LYS A 36 -23.66 1.33 19.77
C LYS A 36 -23.05 0.22 18.90
N GLN A 37 -21.74 0.10 18.90
CA GLN A 37 -21.03 -0.88 18.07
C GLN A 37 -19.72 -1.27 18.73
N THR A 38 -19.37 -2.56 18.65
CA THR A 38 -18.07 -3.09 19.05
C THR A 38 -17.27 -3.45 17.81
N VAL A 39 -16.07 -2.89 17.69
CA VAL A 39 -15.15 -3.14 16.57
C VAL A 39 -13.82 -3.66 17.12
N PHE A 40 -13.39 -4.83 16.65
CA PHE A 40 -12.00 -5.28 16.82
C PHE A 40 -11.26 -5.08 15.52
N TRP A 41 -10.15 -4.34 15.56
CA TRP A 41 -9.37 -4.03 14.38
C TRP A 41 -7.90 -4.40 14.55
N CYS A 42 -7.35 -5.12 13.57
CA CYS A 42 -5.92 -5.49 13.53
C CYS A 42 -5.13 -4.49 12.69
N PHE A 43 -4.28 -3.70 13.36
CA PHE A 43 -3.48 -2.63 12.74
C PHE A 43 -2.01 -3.01 12.53
N GLN A 44 -1.32 -2.25 11.69
CA GLN A 44 0.13 -2.33 11.47
C GLN A 44 0.88 -1.37 12.41
N ALA A 45 0.29 -0.23 12.77
CA ALA A 45 0.94 0.78 13.63
C ALA A 45 -0.04 1.53 14.57
N SER A 46 0.51 2.13 15.65
CA SER A 46 -0.28 2.85 16.67
C SER A 46 -1.06 4.04 16.11
N HIS A 47 -0.46 4.80 15.20
CA HIS A 47 -1.10 5.97 14.60
C HIS A 47 -2.35 5.61 13.78
N GLU A 48 -2.42 4.40 13.22
CA GLU A 48 -3.59 3.90 12.51
C GLU A 48 -4.75 3.66 13.49
N PHE A 49 -4.45 3.06 14.65
CA PHE A 49 -5.41 2.83 15.74
C PHE A 49 -5.97 4.14 16.28
N GLU A 50 -5.11 5.12 16.57
CA GLU A 50 -5.53 6.47 17.01
C GLU A 50 -6.36 7.21 15.97
N SER A 51 -5.96 7.13 14.69
CA SER A 51 -6.65 7.80 13.61
C SER A 51 -8.04 7.23 13.40
N LEU A 52 -8.17 5.89 13.41
CA LEU A 52 -9.46 5.24 13.27
C LEU A 52 -10.36 5.48 14.48
N ALA A 53 -9.83 5.42 15.71
CA ALA A 53 -10.59 5.72 16.93
C ALA A 53 -11.21 7.12 16.87
N ARG A 54 -10.43 8.13 16.49
CA ARG A 54 -10.90 9.52 16.34
C ARG A 54 -11.99 9.64 15.27
N ALA A 55 -11.82 8.97 14.13
CA ALA A 55 -12.78 9.01 13.03
C ALA A 55 -14.10 8.26 13.35
N LEU A 56 -14.02 7.18 14.12
CA LEU A 56 -15.19 6.44 14.61
C LEU A 56 -15.95 7.23 15.68
N GLY A 57 -15.25 8.02 16.50
CA GLY A 57 -15.88 8.78 17.59
C GLY A 57 -16.39 7.88 18.72
N GLU A 58 -16.92 8.52 19.77
CA GLU A 58 -17.16 7.87 21.07
C GLU A 58 -18.27 6.83 21.09
N ASP A 59 -19.14 6.81 20.08
CA ASP A 59 -20.26 5.86 19.97
C ASP A 59 -19.82 4.41 19.68
N VAL A 60 -18.60 4.22 19.19
CA VAL A 60 -18.07 2.92 18.75
C VAL A 60 -16.90 2.54 19.64
N SER A 61 -17.04 1.43 20.37
CA SER A 61 -15.95 0.87 21.17
C SER A 61 -14.95 0.17 20.23
N LEU A 62 -13.72 0.67 20.20
CA LEU A 62 -12.67 0.18 19.30
C LEU A 62 -11.59 -0.57 20.08
N TYR A 63 -11.43 -1.84 19.74
CA TYR A 63 -10.42 -2.73 20.29
C TYR A 63 -9.31 -2.93 19.26
N GLY A 64 -8.10 -2.47 19.58
CA GLY A 64 -6.91 -2.59 18.75
C GLY A 64 -6.13 -3.86 19.03
N LEU A 65 -5.87 -4.61 17.96
CA LEU A 65 -4.94 -5.74 17.88
C LEU A 65 -3.76 -5.32 17.00
N ARG A 66 -2.58 -5.91 17.21
CA ARG A 66 -1.39 -5.62 16.39
C ARG A 66 -1.02 -6.80 15.49
N SER A 67 -0.94 -6.54 14.20
CA SER A 67 -0.45 -7.48 13.19
C SER A 67 1.04 -7.82 13.36
N GLY A 68 1.50 -8.83 12.65
CA GLY A 68 2.91 -9.23 12.60
C GLY A 68 3.82 -8.32 11.78
N HIS A 69 3.32 -7.19 11.27
CA HIS A 69 4.07 -6.30 10.38
C HIS A 69 5.39 -5.83 11.02
N LEU A 70 6.52 -6.12 10.35
CA LEU A 70 7.90 -5.89 10.81
C LEU A 70 8.28 -6.62 12.12
N VAL A 71 7.44 -7.57 12.56
CA VAL A 71 7.64 -8.33 13.81
C VAL A 71 7.88 -9.81 13.54
N MET A 72 7.17 -10.41 12.59
CA MET A 72 7.29 -11.83 12.26
C MET A 72 7.20 -12.09 10.75
N GLU A 73 7.67 -13.26 10.34
CA GLU A 73 7.41 -13.80 9.00
C GLU A 73 5.99 -14.36 8.91
N TYR A 74 5.32 -14.12 7.79
CA TYR A 74 3.93 -14.52 7.53
C TYR A 74 3.85 -15.95 6.94
N THR A 75 4.39 -16.93 7.67
CA THR A 75 4.20 -18.34 7.33
C THR A 75 2.80 -18.81 7.79
N PRO A 76 2.22 -19.85 7.15
CA PRO A 76 0.94 -20.42 7.60
C PRO A 76 0.90 -20.75 9.10
N GLU A 77 1.99 -21.33 9.63
CA GLU A 77 2.08 -21.73 11.04
C GLU A 77 2.08 -20.53 11.99
N ASN A 78 2.73 -19.42 11.60
CA ASN A 78 2.74 -18.20 12.41
C ASN A 78 1.39 -17.49 12.37
N ILE A 79 0.75 -17.46 11.20
CA ILE A 79 -0.62 -16.93 11.02
C ILE A 79 -1.60 -17.72 11.89
N ASP A 80 -1.59 -19.05 11.81
CA ASP A 80 -2.52 -19.90 12.56
C ASP A 80 -2.37 -19.74 14.07
N ARG A 81 -1.14 -19.57 14.55
CA ARG A 81 -0.88 -19.35 15.96
C ARG A 81 -1.32 -17.97 16.45
N LEU A 82 -1.00 -16.90 15.71
CA LEU A 82 -1.40 -15.55 16.09
C LEU A 82 -2.92 -15.37 16.03
N THR A 83 -3.58 -15.97 15.04
CA THR A 83 -5.05 -15.95 14.91
C THR A 83 -5.74 -16.74 16.02
N GLY A 84 -5.15 -17.83 16.49
CA GLY A 84 -5.60 -18.56 17.68
C GLY A 84 -5.55 -17.67 18.93
N LEU A 85 -4.42 -16.99 19.16
CA LEU A 85 -4.31 -16.01 20.24
C LEU A 85 -5.37 -14.90 20.11
N PHE A 86 -5.58 -14.33 18.93
CA PHE A 86 -6.61 -13.29 18.74
C PHE A 86 -8.02 -13.81 19.03
N CYS A 87 -8.33 -15.03 18.63
CA CYS A 87 -9.60 -15.68 18.94
C CYS A 87 -9.83 -15.71 20.46
N ASP A 88 -8.86 -16.23 21.23
CA ASP A 88 -8.96 -16.34 22.69
C ASP A 88 -9.14 -14.96 23.35
N GLN A 89 -8.40 -13.95 22.88
CA GLN A 89 -8.46 -12.60 23.42
C GLN A 89 -9.80 -11.92 23.11
N ILE A 90 -10.32 -12.08 21.89
CA ILE A 90 -11.62 -11.53 21.50
C ILE A 90 -12.73 -12.19 22.32
N LEU A 91 -12.70 -13.51 22.48
CA LEU A 91 -13.69 -14.25 23.28
C LEU A 91 -13.66 -13.80 24.73
N THR A 92 -12.48 -13.71 25.33
CA THR A 92 -12.34 -13.26 26.72
C THR A 92 -12.96 -11.88 26.92
N VAL A 93 -12.71 -10.94 26.00
CA VAL A 93 -13.33 -9.60 26.06
C VAL A 93 -14.84 -9.67 25.88
N CYS A 94 -15.32 -10.46 24.92
CA CYS A 94 -16.74 -10.54 24.63
C CYS A 94 -17.54 -11.20 25.77
N GLU A 95 -17.02 -12.27 26.36
CA GLU A 95 -17.62 -12.97 27.50
C GLU A 95 -17.67 -12.06 28.73
N ASN A 96 -16.54 -11.45 29.09
CA ASN A 96 -16.46 -10.57 30.26
C ASN A 96 -17.38 -9.34 30.16
N LYS A 97 -17.63 -8.85 28.94
CA LYS A 97 -18.47 -7.66 28.69
C LYS A 97 -19.88 -8.00 28.18
N GLY A 98 -20.24 -9.27 28.05
CA GLY A 98 -21.53 -9.70 27.51
C GLY A 98 -21.77 -9.26 26.05
N ILE A 99 -20.72 -9.06 25.26
CA ILE A 99 -20.82 -8.63 23.87
C ILE A 99 -21.20 -9.84 23.01
N LYS A 100 -22.28 -9.69 22.24
CA LYS A 100 -22.76 -10.73 21.32
C LYS A 100 -22.60 -10.38 19.85
N GLN A 101 -22.40 -9.11 19.53
CA GLN A 101 -22.30 -8.64 18.16
C GLN A 101 -21.00 -7.86 17.96
N VAL A 102 -20.23 -8.26 16.95
CA VAL A 102 -18.86 -7.80 16.75
C VAL A 102 -18.59 -7.53 15.28
N THR A 103 -17.98 -6.38 15.00
CA THR A 103 -17.33 -6.13 13.71
C THR A 103 -15.83 -6.42 13.83
N LEU A 104 -15.34 -7.35 13.02
CA LEU A 104 -13.93 -7.66 12.89
C LEU A 104 -13.36 -6.93 11.68
N GLY A 105 -12.17 -6.35 11.78
CA GLY A 105 -11.56 -5.75 10.61
C GLY A 105 -10.05 -5.58 10.66
N GLY A 106 -9.45 -5.32 9.52
CA GLY A 106 -8.00 -5.18 9.44
C GLY A 106 -7.54 -4.56 8.13
N ASN A 107 -6.30 -4.08 8.11
CA ASN A 107 -5.66 -3.53 6.92
C ASN A 107 -4.48 -4.40 6.46
N CYS A 108 -4.40 -4.65 5.15
CA CYS A 108 -3.32 -5.40 4.52
C CYS A 108 -3.08 -6.75 5.24
N GLN A 109 -1.92 -6.94 5.88
CA GLN A 109 -1.61 -8.13 6.66
C GLN A 109 -2.55 -8.37 7.85
N GLY A 110 -3.08 -7.31 8.46
CA GLY A 110 -4.07 -7.40 9.53
C GLY A 110 -5.41 -7.95 9.04
N ALA A 111 -5.79 -7.66 7.79
CA ALA A 111 -7.02 -8.20 7.20
C ALA A 111 -6.96 -9.73 7.06
N THR A 112 -5.83 -10.28 6.60
CA THR A 112 -5.62 -11.73 6.50
C THR A 112 -5.78 -12.41 7.86
N LEU A 113 -5.16 -11.84 8.91
CA LEU A 113 -5.30 -12.36 10.28
C LEU A 113 -6.75 -12.32 10.74
N MET A 114 -7.48 -11.23 10.48
CA MET A 114 -8.85 -11.08 10.98
C MET A 114 -9.87 -11.94 10.24
N LEU A 115 -9.67 -12.25 8.95
CA LEU A 115 -10.49 -13.23 8.24
C LEU A 115 -10.31 -14.64 8.83
N ARG A 116 -9.06 -15.05 9.07
CA ARG A 116 -8.75 -16.34 9.72
C ARG A 116 -9.26 -16.41 11.16
N THR A 117 -9.16 -15.32 11.90
CA THR A 117 -9.73 -15.24 13.26
C THR A 117 -11.25 -15.33 13.22
N ALA A 118 -11.91 -14.71 12.24
CA ALA A 118 -13.35 -14.84 12.05
C ALA A 118 -13.76 -16.29 11.77
N GLU A 119 -13.03 -17.03 10.92
CA GLU A 119 -13.32 -18.45 10.62
C GLU A 119 -13.31 -19.30 11.89
N LYS A 120 -12.31 -19.07 12.76
CA LYS A 120 -12.21 -19.76 14.04
C LYS A 120 -13.35 -19.38 15.00
N LEU A 121 -13.71 -18.10 15.05
CA LEU A 121 -14.80 -17.61 15.90
C LEU A 121 -16.16 -18.16 15.46
N GLU A 122 -16.45 -18.25 14.16
CA GLU A 122 -17.71 -18.86 13.68
C GLU A 122 -17.88 -20.32 14.10
N GLN A 123 -16.77 -21.05 14.18
CA GLN A 123 -16.78 -22.47 14.56
C GLN A 123 -16.88 -22.69 16.07
N THR A 124 -16.44 -21.73 16.87
CA THR A 124 -16.22 -21.91 18.32
C THR A 124 -17.10 -21.04 19.19
N ALA A 125 -17.74 -20.00 18.65
CA ALA A 125 -18.42 -18.98 19.43
C ALA A 125 -19.79 -18.61 18.86
N ASN A 126 -20.74 -18.37 19.77
CA ASN A 126 -22.05 -17.83 19.42
C ASN A 126 -22.00 -16.30 19.37
N LEU A 127 -21.26 -15.76 18.39
CA LEU A 127 -21.12 -14.32 18.12
C LEU A 127 -21.75 -13.98 16.77
N ASP A 128 -22.46 -12.86 16.73
CA ASP A 128 -22.93 -12.23 15.50
C ASP A 128 -21.79 -11.41 14.87
N LEU A 129 -21.14 -11.99 13.85
CA LEU A 129 -19.98 -11.39 13.20
C LEU A 129 -20.35 -10.58 11.95
N SER A 130 -19.61 -9.50 11.74
CA SER A 130 -19.48 -8.78 10.46
C SER A 130 -17.99 -8.50 10.23
N ILE A 131 -17.53 -8.55 8.98
CA ILE A 131 -16.11 -8.42 8.66
C ILE A 131 -15.87 -7.23 7.74
N VAL A 132 -14.85 -6.42 8.01
CA VAL A 132 -14.39 -5.34 7.14
C VAL A 132 -12.90 -5.48 6.87
N VAL A 133 -12.51 -5.74 5.64
CA VAL A 133 -11.10 -5.90 5.27
C VAL A 133 -10.66 -4.86 4.25
N LEU A 134 -9.50 -4.26 4.49
CA LEU A 134 -8.93 -3.23 3.65
C LEU A 134 -7.75 -3.80 2.85
N GLU A 135 -7.90 -3.82 1.53
CA GLU A 135 -6.90 -4.24 0.53
C GLU A 135 -6.30 -5.62 0.75
N SER A 136 -7.13 -6.58 1.16
CA SER A 136 -6.75 -7.99 1.23
C SER A 136 -7.93 -8.83 0.79
N ILE A 137 -7.62 -9.91 0.08
CA ILE A 137 -8.58 -10.96 -0.24
C ILE A 137 -7.95 -12.24 0.23
N TYR A 138 -8.74 -13.01 0.93
CA TYR A 138 -8.34 -14.29 1.46
C TYR A 138 -9.52 -15.25 1.24
N PRO A 139 -9.38 -16.27 0.37
CA PRO A 139 -10.42 -17.26 0.13
C PRO A 139 -10.89 -17.84 1.45
N SER A 140 -12.20 -17.80 1.70
CA SER A 140 -12.77 -18.15 2.99
C SER A 140 -14.12 -18.83 2.79
N GLU A 141 -14.57 -19.59 3.78
CA GLU A 141 -15.92 -20.16 3.78
C GLU A 141 -16.81 -19.49 4.82
N LEU A 142 -16.46 -18.26 5.23
CA LEU A 142 -17.21 -17.48 6.21
C LEU A 142 -18.70 -17.34 5.82
N ALA A 143 -19.57 -17.62 6.79
CA ALA A 143 -21.00 -17.36 6.67
C ALA A 143 -21.33 -15.88 6.94
N ALA A 144 -20.50 -15.22 7.75
CA ALA A 144 -20.67 -13.82 8.12
C ALA A 144 -20.43 -12.88 6.93
N PRO A 145 -21.17 -11.76 6.88
CA PRO A 145 -21.02 -10.77 5.81
C PRO A 145 -19.62 -10.13 5.83
N VAL A 146 -18.99 -10.08 4.64
CA VAL A 146 -17.66 -9.50 4.44
C VAL A 146 -17.74 -8.24 3.57
N THR A 147 -17.30 -7.10 4.10
CA THR A 147 -17.09 -5.88 3.32
C THR A 147 -15.63 -5.73 2.95
N LEU A 148 -15.36 -5.80 1.65
CA LEU A 148 -14.06 -5.62 1.04
C LEU A 148 -13.89 -4.14 0.69
N VAL A 149 -12.86 -3.50 1.24
CA VAL A 149 -12.57 -2.07 1.02
C VAL A 149 -11.30 -1.94 0.18
N PHE A 150 -11.37 -1.16 -0.90
CA PHE A 150 -10.23 -0.88 -1.76
C PHE A 150 -9.93 0.62 -1.87
N GLY A 151 -8.66 0.98 -1.93
CA GLY A 151 -8.24 2.32 -2.30
C GLY A 151 -8.53 2.58 -3.78
N ARG A 152 -9.18 3.70 -4.12
CA ARG A 152 -9.47 4.10 -5.50
C ARG A 152 -8.21 4.13 -6.37
N ASN A 153 -7.10 4.62 -5.80
CA ASN A 153 -5.84 4.78 -6.51
C ASN A 153 -4.83 3.67 -6.19
N SER A 154 -5.23 2.67 -5.41
CA SER A 154 -4.32 1.60 -5.02
C SER A 154 -4.02 0.68 -6.19
N SER A 155 -2.80 0.17 -6.23
CA SER A 155 -2.42 -0.91 -7.14
C SER A 155 -3.12 -2.22 -6.77
N TYR A 156 -3.55 -2.41 -5.51
CA TYR A 156 -4.23 -3.62 -5.01
C TYR A 156 -5.74 -3.65 -5.25
N ASN A 157 -6.30 -2.59 -5.84
CA ASN A 157 -7.73 -2.55 -6.17
C ASN A 157 -8.04 -3.50 -7.33
N LEU A 158 -8.81 -4.56 -7.06
CA LEU A 158 -9.16 -5.56 -8.06
C LEU A 158 -9.92 -5.00 -9.26
N TYR A 159 -10.76 -3.99 -9.06
CA TYR A 159 -11.56 -3.39 -10.14
C TYR A 159 -10.70 -2.58 -11.11
N ARG A 160 -9.42 -2.39 -10.81
CA ARG A 160 -8.42 -1.87 -11.76
C ARG A 160 -7.70 -2.96 -12.53
N ARG A 161 -7.83 -4.23 -12.11
CA ARG A 161 -7.10 -5.39 -12.63
C ARG A 161 -8.00 -6.37 -13.40
N TYR A 162 -9.26 -6.50 -13.02
CA TYR A 162 -10.23 -7.45 -13.58
C TYR A 162 -11.52 -6.72 -14.00
N HIS A 163 -12.27 -7.30 -14.93
CA HIS A 163 -13.52 -6.72 -15.46
C HIS A 163 -14.76 -7.18 -14.69
N HIS A 164 -14.77 -8.43 -14.25
CA HIS A 164 -15.86 -9.13 -13.56
C HIS A 164 -15.37 -9.67 -12.20
N VAL A 165 -14.76 -8.80 -11.40
CA VAL A 165 -14.28 -9.09 -10.03
C VAL A 165 -15.30 -9.85 -9.19
N ASP A 166 -16.57 -9.49 -9.33
CA ASP A 166 -17.67 -10.03 -8.54
C ASP A 166 -17.83 -11.55 -8.71
N CYS A 167 -17.49 -12.11 -9.87
CA CYS A 167 -17.59 -13.55 -10.13
C CYS A 167 -16.65 -14.36 -9.22
N GLY A 168 -15.41 -13.92 -9.06
CA GLY A 168 -14.42 -14.58 -8.21
C GLY A 168 -14.68 -14.32 -6.73
N LEU A 169 -15.12 -13.12 -6.37
CA LEU A 169 -15.50 -12.83 -4.99
C LEU A 169 -16.68 -13.68 -4.52
N MET A 170 -17.64 -13.98 -5.39
CA MET A 170 -18.72 -14.93 -5.09
C MET A 170 -18.17 -16.32 -4.75
N SER A 171 -17.07 -16.77 -5.34
CA SER A 171 -16.49 -18.06 -4.97
C SER A 171 -15.86 -18.09 -3.57
N TYR A 172 -15.50 -16.92 -3.02
CA TYR A 172 -14.82 -16.78 -1.74
C TYR A 172 -15.69 -16.32 -0.60
N TYR A 173 -16.86 -15.72 -0.87
CA TYR A 173 -17.70 -15.16 0.18
C TYR A 173 -19.16 -15.41 -0.15
N SER A 174 -19.86 -16.07 0.77
CA SER A 174 -21.29 -16.34 0.66
C SER A 174 -22.12 -15.05 0.62
N THR A 175 -21.71 -14.07 1.42
CA THR A 175 -22.29 -12.72 1.49
C THR A 175 -21.15 -11.70 1.54
N TYR A 176 -21.04 -10.84 0.54
CA TYR A 176 -20.05 -9.76 0.55
C TYR A 176 -20.58 -8.44 0.02
N ARG A 177 -19.83 -7.38 0.32
CA ARG A 177 -19.96 -6.04 -0.25
C ARG A 177 -18.61 -5.51 -0.65
N VAL A 178 -18.61 -4.60 -1.61
CA VAL A 178 -17.41 -3.87 -2.00
C VAL A 178 -17.60 -2.39 -1.75
N ALA A 179 -16.62 -1.79 -1.10
CA ALA A 179 -16.52 -0.35 -0.93
C ALA A 179 -15.20 0.18 -1.52
N VAL A 180 -15.25 1.37 -2.10
CA VAL A 180 -14.06 2.06 -2.62
C VAL A 180 -13.89 3.37 -1.87
N MET A 181 -12.69 3.60 -1.32
CA MET A 181 -12.36 4.83 -0.60
C MET A 181 -11.24 5.63 -1.30
N PRO A 182 -11.13 6.95 -1.06
CA PRO A 182 -10.01 7.74 -1.58
C PRO A 182 -8.66 7.26 -1.00
N GLY A 183 -7.59 7.52 -1.76
CA GLY A 183 -6.21 7.19 -1.37
C GLY A 183 -5.60 6.03 -2.16
N ALA A 184 -4.26 6.02 -2.18
CA ALA A 184 -3.45 4.89 -2.61
C ALA A 184 -3.09 4.00 -1.40
N HIS A 185 -2.43 2.87 -1.67
CA HIS A 185 -1.91 1.98 -0.63
C HIS A 185 -1.10 2.77 0.42
N GLY A 186 -1.33 2.49 1.71
CA GLY A 186 -0.67 3.17 2.83
C GLY A 186 -1.20 4.58 3.17
N GLN A 187 -2.25 5.06 2.50
CA GLN A 187 -2.81 6.40 2.75
C GLN A 187 -4.14 6.40 3.51
N PHE A 188 -4.70 5.23 3.84
CA PHE A 188 -6.08 5.10 4.33
C PHE A 188 -6.31 5.71 5.71
N PHE A 189 -5.30 5.68 6.58
CA PHE A 189 -5.38 6.23 7.94
C PHE A 189 -4.99 7.71 8.04
N ARG A 190 -4.76 8.39 6.91
CA ARG A 190 -4.60 9.85 6.89
C ARG A 190 -5.95 10.53 7.16
N SER A 191 -5.91 11.72 7.76
CA SER A 191 -7.09 12.49 8.15
C SER A 191 -8.14 12.64 7.04
N GLU A 192 -7.69 12.83 5.81
CA GLU A 192 -8.52 13.03 4.63
C GLU A 192 -9.23 11.77 4.14
N ASN A 193 -8.75 10.58 4.51
CA ASN A 193 -9.25 9.29 4.01
C ASN A 193 -9.94 8.47 5.10
N VAL A 194 -9.44 8.51 6.35
CA VAL A 194 -9.88 7.63 7.45
C VAL A 194 -11.35 7.80 7.81
N THR A 195 -11.92 8.98 7.56
CA THR A 195 -13.35 9.27 7.79
C THR A 195 -14.25 8.45 6.86
N TYR A 196 -13.78 8.07 5.66
CA TYR A 196 -14.51 7.18 4.76
C TYR A 196 -14.51 5.76 5.31
N LEU A 197 -13.36 5.27 5.79
CA LEU A 197 -13.27 3.95 6.41
C LEU A 197 -14.17 3.86 7.66
N ALA A 198 -14.13 4.87 8.52
CA ALA A 198 -15.00 4.95 9.69
C ALA A 198 -16.50 4.94 9.32
N ARG A 199 -16.89 5.61 8.23
CA ARG A 199 -18.27 5.58 7.72
C ARG A 199 -18.67 4.18 7.23
N ILE A 200 -17.79 3.49 6.52
CA ILE A 200 -18.04 2.10 6.07
C ILE A 200 -18.27 1.21 7.28
N ILE A 201 -17.36 1.23 8.27
CA ILE A 201 -17.46 0.41 9.49
C ILE A 201 -18.76 0.69 10.27
N LYS A 202 -19.15 1.95 10.41
CA LYS A 202 -20.41 2.34 11.10
C LYS A 202 -21.66 1.82 10.40
N ASN A 203 -21.61 1.65 9.07
CA ASN A 203 -22.75 1.20 8.30
C ASN A 203 -22.90 -0.34 8.30
N GLU A 204 -21.85 -1.10 8.64
CA GLU A 204 -21.90 -2.56 8.64
C GLU A 204 -22.91 -3.14 9.62
N HIS A 205 -23.11 -2.49 10.76
CA HIS A 205 -23.99 -2.97 11.81
C HIS A 205 -25.49 -2.92 11.43
N ARG A 206 -25.88 -2.11 10.44
CA ARG A 206 -27.29 -1.96 10.01
C ARG A 206 -27.78 -3.11 9.11
N SER A 207 -26.93 -4.09 8.82
CA SER A 207 -27.07 -4.96 7.65
C SER A 207 -27.96 -6.20 7.81
N LYS A 208 -28.20 -6.70 9.03
CA LYS A 208 -28.93 -7.98 9.21
C LYS A 208 -30.45 -7.84 9.25
N SER A 209 -30.99 -6.68 9.62
CA SER A 209 -32.45 -6.50 9.84
C SER A 209 -33.14 -5.48 8.92
N GLU A 210 -32.43 -4.54 8.28
CA GLU A 210 -33.07 -3.38 7.62
C GLU A 210 -32.70 -3.12 6.15
N VAL A 211 -31.94 -3.99 5.49
CA VAL A 211 -31.56 -3.72 4.09
C VAL A 211 -32.71 -4.08 3.14
N SER A 212 -33.60 -3.11 2.96
CA SER A 212 -34.34 -2.92 1.71
C SER A 212 -33.36 -3.09 0.54
N LYS A 213 -33.67 -4.01 -0.38
CA LYS A 213 -32.87 -4.39 -1.57
C LYS A 213 -32.54 -3.23 -2.53
N LYS A 214 -32.83 -1.97 -2.18
CA LYS A 214 -32.77 -0.82 -3.10
C LYS A 214 -31.47 0.01 -3.06
N ASP A 215 -30.65 -0.05 -2.00
CA ASP A 215 -29.55 0.92 -1.84
C ASP A 215 -28.12 0.35 -1.90
N VAL A 216 -27.95 -0.94 -2.24
CA VAL A 216 -26.61 -1.53 -2.45
C VAL A 216 -26.61 -2.27 -3.78
N PRO A 217 -25.85 -1.83 -4.80
CA PRO A 217 -26.07 -2.28 -6.18
C PRO A 217 -25.96 -3.78 -6.43
N PHE A 218 -25.26 -4.58 -5.60
CA PHE A 218 -25.12 -6.01 -5.84
C PHE A 218 -25.01 -6.78 -4.51
N MET A 219 -26.10 -7.41 -4.08
CA MET A 219 -26.03 -8.57 -3.19
C MET A 219 -26.34 -9.80 -4.03
N LEU A 220 -25.36 -10.67 -4.23
CA LEU A 220 -25.49 -11.91 -4.98
C LEU A 220 -25.25 -13.09 -4.04
N ASN A 221 -26.15 -14.08 -4.05
CA ASN A 221 -25.94 -15.34 -3.36
C ASN A 221 -24.97 -16.21 -4.17
N ALA A 222 -23.88 -16.66 -3.54
CA ALA A 222 -22.83 -17.43 -4.18
C ALA A 222 -23.13 -18.94 -4.33
N PRO A 223 -22.80 -19.56 -5.48
CA PRO A 223 -22.60 -21.02 -5.59
C PRO A 223 -21.26 -21.46 -4.95
N LYS A 224 -21.21 -22.71 -4.47
CA LYS A 224 -20.02 -23.33 -3.84
C LYS A 224 -18.76 -23.27 -4.73
N LEU A 225 -17.59 -23.15 -4.08
CA LEU A 225 -16.25 -23.09 -4.66
C LEU A 225 -16.07 -24.01 -5.88
N ILE A 226 -15.68 -23.38 -7.00
CA ILE A 226 -15.10 -24.06 -8.15
C ILE A 226 -13.62 -24.32 -7.81
N SER A 227 -13.24 -25.58 -7.59
CA SER A 227 -11.84 -25.96 -7.33
C SER A 227 -10.94 -25.70 -8.56
N ASP A 228 -9.63 -25.50 -8.36
CA ASP A 228 -8.62 -25.37 -9.42
C ASP A 228 -8.72 -26.47 -10.52
N ASN A 229 -9.28 -27.64 -10.18
CA ASN A 229 -9.54 -28.75 -11.10
C ASN A 229 -10.60 -28.48 -12.19
N VAL A 230 -11.39 -27.40 -12.09
CA VAL A 230 -12.41 -27.07 -13.10
C VAL A 230 -11.84 -26.23 -14.24
N LEU A 231 -10.75 -25.50 -14.02
CA LEU A 231 -10.12 -24.73 -15.08
C LEU A 231 -9.30 -25.60 -16.05
N SER A 232 -8.80 -26.76 -15.57
CA SER A 232 -8.19 -27.81 -16.41
C SER A 232 -9.21 -28.78 -17.04
N ALA A 233 -10.50 -28.61 -16.72
CA ALA A 233 -11.59 -29.46 -17.19
C ALA A 233 -12.11 -29.11 -18.60
N VAL A 234 -11.60 -28.05 -19.23
CA VAL A 234 -12.03 -27.60 -20.55
C VAL A 234 -10.86 -27.64 -21.51
N ALA A 235 -11.04 -28.34 -22.63
CA ALA A 235 -10.10 -28.34 -23.74
C ALA A 235 -10.57 -27.41 -24.85
N VAL A 236 -9.63 -26.77 -25.53
CA VAL A 236 -9.88 -26.13 -26.83
C VAL A 236 -9.82 -27.20 -27.90
N MET A 237 -10.90 -27.33 -28.67
CA MET A 237 -10.98 -28.31 -29.75
C MET A 237 -10.62 -27.70 -31.09
N ASP A 238 -11.03 -26.45 -31.33
CA ASP A 238 -10.80 -25.75 -32.58
C ASP A 238 -10.85 -24.23 -32.37
N ILE A 239 -10.10 -23.50 -33.20
CA ILE A 239 -10.16 -22.04 -33.26
C ILE A 239 -10.24 -21.60 -34.73
N ALA A 240 -11.36 -21.00 -35.08
CA ALA A 240 -11.49 -20.26 -36.33
C ALA A 240 -11.06 -18.81 -36.08
N LEU A 241 -9.82 -18.50 -36.46
CA LEU A 241 -9.34 -17.14 -36.64
C LEU A 241 -9.19 -16.89 -38.14
N ASP A 242 -10.06 -16.04 -38.69
CA ASP A 242 -10.15 -15.79 -40.13
C ASP A 242 -9.01 -14.87 -40.67
N VAL A 243 -7.97 -14.63 -39.87
CA VAL A 243 -6.86 -13.73 -40.24
C VAL A 243 -5.59 -14.07 -39.45
N SER A 244 -4.58 -14.61 -40.13
CA SER A 244 -3.20 -14.72 -39.64
C SER A 244 -2.49 -13.37 -39.54
N GLU A 245 -3.07 -12.33 -40.16
CA GLU A 245 -2.55 -10.97 -40.20
C GLU A 245 -3.60 -9.97 -39.71
N LEU A 246 -3.25 -9.17 -38.70
CA LEU A 246 -4.09 -8.07 -38.21
C LEU A 246 -3.36 -6.73 -38.39
N THR A 247 -4.09 -5.64 -38.59
CA THR A 247 -3.50 -4.30 -38.48
C THR A 247 -3.46 -3.85 -37.02
N ALA A 248 -2.48 -3.04 -36.65
CA ALA A 248 -2.33 -2.56 -35.28
C ALA A 248 -3.62 -1.88 -34.79
N ASN A 249 -4.06 -2.23 -33.58
CA ASN A 249 -5.31 -1.77 -32.96
C ASN A 249 -6.61 -2.22 -33.70
N GLN A 250 -6.52 -3.15 -34.65
CA GLN A 250 -7.71 -3.74 -35.29
C GLN A 250 -8.48 -4.61 -34.31
N HIS A 251 -9.81 -4.53 -34.37
CA HIS A 251 -10.69 -5.47 -33.69
C HIS A 251 -11.02 -6.65 -34.59
N CYS A 252 -10.95 -7.87 -34.07
CA CYS A 252 -11.40 -9.09 -34.71
C CYS A 252 -12.28 -9.91 -33.76
N GLU A 253 -13.03 -10.86 -34.31
CA GLU A 253 -13.87 -11.79 -33.55
C GLU A 253 -13.35 -13.21 -33.81
N LEU A 254 -12.95 -13.90 -32.75
CA LEU A 254 -12.53 -15.31 -32.80
C LEU A 254 -13.73 -16.19 -32.52
N SER A 255 -13.89 -17.28 -33.27
CA SER A 255 -14.80 -18.35 -32.89
C SER A 255 -14.00 -19.52 -32.32
N VAL A 256 -14.20 -19.82 -31.04
CA VAL A 256 -13.44 -20.82 -30.29
C VAL A 256 -14.38 -21.94 -29.87
N VAL A 257 -14.08 -23.17 -30.31
CA VAL A 257 -14.81 -24.37 -29.93
C VAL A 257 -14.19 -24.97 -28.68
N LEU A 258 -14.97 -25.03 -27.61
CA LEU A 258 -14.57 -25.53 -26.29
C LEU A 258 -15.31 -26.83 -25.99
N LYS A 259 -14.64 -27.78 -25.32
CA LYS A 259 -15.22 -29.04 -24.84
C LYS A 259 -14.97 -29.23 -23.36
N ASN A 260 -16.01 -29.59 -22.61
CA ASN A 260 -15.84 -30.06 -21.24
C ASN A 260 -15.30 -31.51 -21.25
N VAL A 261 -14.03 -31.69 -20.85
CA VAL A 261 -13.37 -33.01 -20.79
C VAL A 261 -13.42 -33.64 -19.40
N SER A 262 -14.07 -32.99 -18.42
CA SER A 262 -14.25 -33.55 -17.09
C SER A 262 -15.51 -34.39 -16.94
N SER A 263 -15.62 -35.08 -15.80
CA SER A 263 -16.81 -35.79 -15.36
C SER A 263 -17.85 -34.89 -14.67
N GLN A 264 -17.59 -33.58 -14.53
CA GLN A 264 -18.46 -32.65 -13.81
C GLN A 264 -19.12 -31.65 -14.76
N ILE A 265 -20.27 -31.11 -14.35
CA ILE A 265 -20.91 -29.99 -15.07
C ILE A 265 -20.10 -28.72 -14.77
N ILE A 266 -19.79 -27.95 -15.81
CA ILE A 266 -19.11 -26.67 -15.68
C ILE A 266 -20.14 -25.56 -15.65
N ALA A 267 -20.20 -24.84 -14.53
CA ALA A 267 -21.11 -23.71 -14.35
C ALA A 267 -20.58 -22.47 -15.11
N GLY A 268 -20.92 -22.36 -16.39
CA GLY A 268 -20.37 -21.36 -17.32
C GLY A 268 -20.47 -19.90 -16.89
N LYS A 269 -21.43 -19.53 -16.04
CA LYS A 269 -21.57 -18.15 -15.53
C LYS A 269 -20.36 -17.65 -14.72
N GLN A 270 -19.50 -18.56 -14.25
CA GLN A 270 -18.32 -18.22 -13.44
C GLN A 270 -17.00 -18.31 -14.22
N ILE A 271 -17.04 -18.88 -15.43
CA ILE A 271 -15.85 -19.09 -16.25
C ILE A 271 -15.98 -18.25 -17.51
N CYS A 272 -14.94 -17.50 -17.82
CA CYS A 272 -14.83 -16.79 -19.08
C CYS A 272 -13.64 -17.28 -19.89
N LEU A 273 -13.82 -17.23 -21.20
CA LEU A 273 -12.73 -17.28 -22.15
C LEU A 273 -12.21 -15.86 -22.28
N ALA A 274 -10.91 -15.69 -22.10
CA ALA A 274 -10.25 -14.41 -22.24
C ALA A 274 -8.96 -14.57 -23.04
N ASN A 275 -8.47 -13.48 -23.62
CA ASN A 275 -7.25 -13.52 -24.41
C ASN A 275 -6.10 -12.77 -23.75
N GLN A 276 -4.88 -13.17 -24.11
CA GLN A 276 -3.66 -12.49 -23.74
C GLN A 276 -2.74 -12.42 -24.95
N TRP A 277 -2.14 -11.26 -25.17
CA TRP A 277 -1.19 -11.08 -26.25
C TRP A 277 0.22 -11.21 -25.71
N TYR A 278 1.06 -12.05 -26.31
CA TYR A 278 2.46 -12.23 -25.99
C TYR A 278 3.30 -11.82 -27.18
N ASN A 279 4.53 -11.38 -26.91
CA ASN A 279 5.51 -11.26 -27.97
C ASN A 279 5.95 -12.66 -28.43
N ALA A 280 5.92 -12.94 -29.73
CA ALA A 280 6.20 -14.29 -30.26
C ALA A 280 7.62 -14.78 -29.95
N SER A 281 8.59 -13.85 -29.94
CA SER A 281 10.01 -14.19 -29.73
C SER A 281 10.37 -14.39 -28.26
N SER A 282 9.85 -13.56 -27.36
CA SER A 282 10.21 -13.60 -25.94
C SER A 282 9.20 -14.38 -25.08
N ARG A 283 8.05 -14.76 -25.65
CA ARG A 283 6.90 -15.33 -24.93
C ARG A 283 6.41 -14.46 -23.76
N THR A 284 6.86 -13.20 -23.68
CA THR A 284 6.45 -12.28 -22.61
C THR A 284 5.10 -11.67 -22.94
N LEU A 285 4.23 -11.61 -21.95
CA LEU A 285 2.94 -10.96 -22.10
C LEU A 285 3.10 -9.49 -22.53
N TYR A 286 2.48 -9.08 -23.63
CA TYR A 286 2.49 -7.74 -24.19
C TYR A 286 1.29 -6.91 -23.74
N GLN A 287 0.06 -7.37 -24.02
CA GLN A 287 -1.20 -6.71 -23.66
C GLN A 287 -2.06 -7.68 -22.83
N TRP A 288 -2.60 -7.18 -21.72
CA TRP A 288 -3.53 -7.93 -20.85
C TRP A 288 -4.90 -8.08 -21.51
N LEU A 289 -5.81 -8.82 -20.87
CA LEU A 289 -7.19 -9.09 -21.32
C LEU A 289 -7.86 -7.86 -21.93
N ASP A 290 -8.26 -7.99 -23.19
CA ASP A 290 -9.04 -6.98 -23.90
C ASP A 290 -10.30 -7.58 -24.52
N GLY A 291 -10.30 -8.89 -24.77
CA GLY A 291 -11.45 -9.71 -25.09
C GLY A 291 -11.79 -10.66 -23.95
N ILE A 292 -13.06 -10.64 -23.55
CA ILE A 292 -13.65 -11.56 -22.57
C ILE A 292 -15.00 -12.03 -23.10
N ALA A 293 -15.27 -13.32 -22.96
CA ALA A 293 -16.56 -13.94 -23.30
C ALA A 293 -16.95 -14.97 -22.24
N GLN A 294 -18.17 -14.86 -21.70
CA GLN A 294 -18.70 -15.82 -20.74
C GLN A 294 -19.02 -17.16 -21.42
N LEU A 295 -18.74 -18.27 -20.73
CA LEU A 295 -19.12 -19.59 -21.20
C LEU A 295 -20.58 -19.91 -20.83
N PRO A 296 -21.31 -20.69 -21.63
CA PRO A 296 -22.53 -21.33 -21.18
C PRO A 296 -22.22 -22.48 -20.20
N GLU A 297 -23.24 -22.97 -19.50
CA GLU A 297 -23.12 -24.21 -18.74
C GLU A 297 -22.81 -25.38 -19.69
N LEU A 298 -21.87 -26.26 -19.30
CA LEU A 298 -21.44 -27.39 -20.13
C LEU A 298 -21.49 -28.70 -19.33
N ALA A 299 -22.30 -29.65 -19.78
CA ALA A 299 -22.31 -31.01 -19.27
C ALA A 299 -21.01 -31.76 -19.64
N PRO A 300 -20.67 -32.86 -18.96
CA PRO A 300 -19.53 -33.71 -19.33
C PRO A 300 -19.55 -34.09 -20.82
N ASN A 301 -18.44 -33.88 -21.52
CA ASN A 301 -18.24 -34.09 -22.96
C ASN A 301 -19.04 -33.17 -23.90
N GLU A 302 -19.78 -32.19 -23.38
CA GLU A 302 -20.49 -31.20 -24.20
C GLU A 302 -19.52 -30.20 -24.84
N GLU A 303 -19.89 -29.72 -26.02
CA GLU A 303 -19.13 -28.77 -26.83
C GLU A 303 -19.92 -27.48 -27.02
N THR A 304 -19.22 -26.35 -27.06
CA THR A 304 -19.82 -25.05 -27.36
C THR A 304 -18.90 -24.17 -28.17
N THR A 305 -19.47 -23.23 -28.92
CA THR A 305 -18.71 -22.21 -29.65
C THR A 305 -18.86 -20.86 -28.96
N VAL A 306 -17.74 -20.29 -28.52
CA VAL A 306 -17.68 -18.99 -27.87
C VAL A 306 -17.09 -17.97 -28.85
N ARG A 307 -17.74 -16.81 -28.96
CA ARG A 307 -17.23 -15.69 -29.77
C ARG A 307 -16.47 -14.72 -28.88
N LEU A 308 -15.19 -14.54 -29.18
CA LEU A 308 -14.29 -13.67 -28.42
C LEU A 308 -13.85 -12.47 -29.26
N ARG A 309 -14.25 -11.27 -28.86
CA ARG A 309 -13.79 -10.04 -29.52
C ARG A 309 -12.43 -9.64 -28.99
N VAL A 310 -11.44 -9.60 -29.86
CA VAL A 310 -10.05 -9.27 -29.51
C VAL A 310 -9.60 -8.03 -30.26
N ARG A 311 -8.73 -7.22 -29.66
CA ARG A 311 -8.07 -6.07 -30.26
C ARG A 311 -6.57 -6.33 -30.38
N ALA A 312 -6.07 -6.27 -31.62
CA ALA A 312 -4.65 -6.41 -31.92
C ALA A 312 -3.80 -5.35 -31.18
N PRO A 313 -2.56 -5.70 -30.79
CA PRO A 313 -1.54 -4.79 -30.29
C PRO A 313 -1.50 -3.43 -31.00
N PHE A 314 -1.24 -2.37 -30.23
CA PHE A 314 -1.15 -1.01 -30.76
C PHE A 314 0.13 -0.76 -31.58
N SER A 315 1.14 -1.62 -31.47
CA SER A 315 2.32 -1.61 -32.32
C SER A 315 2.36 -2.84 -33.23
N GLY A 316 2.90 -2.69 -34.44
CA GLY A 316 3.16 -3.83 -35.32
C GLY A 316 4.30 -4.71 -34.78
N GLY A 317 4.30 -5.98 -35.17
CA GLY A 317 5.25 -6.99 -34.73
C GLY A 317 4.68 -8.41 -34.81
N GLN A 318 5.49 -9.40 -34.43
CA GLN A 318 5.05 -10.80 -34.33
C GLN A 318 4.57 -11.07 -32.91
N TYR A 319 3.32 -11.52 -32.80
CA TYR A 319 2.68 -11.78 -31.52
C TYR A 319 2.14 -13.20 -31.47
N VAL A 320 1.92 -13.67 -30.25
CA VAL A 320 1.16 -14.87 -29.97
C VAL A 320 -0.09 -14.44 -29.23
N LEU A 321 -1.25 -14.82 -29.75
CA LEU A 321 -2.51 -14.70 -29.06
C LEU A 321 -2.74 -15.99 -28.27
N GLY A 322 -2.55 -15.91 -26.96
CA GLY A 322 -2.90 -17.02 -26.07
C GLY A 322 -4.32 -16.87 -25.55
N LEU A 323 -5.05 -17.98 -25.52
CA LEU A 323 -6.36 -18.05 -24.91
C LEU A 323 -6.25 -18.62 -23.50
N ARG A 324 -7.02 -18.07 -22.57
CA ARG A 324 -7.08 -18.53 -21.18
C ARG A 324 -8.50 -18.70 -20.74
N LEU A 325 -8.71 -19.69 -19.88
CA LEU A 325 -9.89 -19.69 -19.04
C LEU A 325 -9.59 -18.95 -17.75
N SER A 326 -10.53 -18.11 -17.36
CA SER A 326 -10.43 -17.35 -16.12
C SER A 326 -11.71 -17.49 -15.32
N ILE A 327 -11.53 -17.72 -14.03
CA ILE A 327 -12.51 -17.35 -13.02
C ILE A 327 -12.09 -15.96 -12.55
N GLU A 328 -12.67 -14.92 -13.14
CA GLU A 328 -12.25 -13.54 -12.89
C GLU A 328 -12.32 -13.20 -11.40
N GLY A 329 -11.24 -12.69 -10.82
CA GLY A 329 -11.15 -12.40 -9.39
C GLY A 329 -10.70 -13.57 -8.51
N ALA A 330 -10.48 -14.76 -9.08
CA ALA A 330 -10.00 -15.94 -8.33
C ALA A 330 -8.77 -16.61 -8.96
N ALA A 331 -8.86 -17.09 -10.21
CA ALA A 331 -7.82 -17.92 -10.81
C ALA A 331 -7.79 -17.84 -12.35
N TYR A 332 -6.67 -18.28 -12.93
CA TYR A 332 -6.44 -18.39 -14.37
C TYR A 332 -5.87 -19.76 -14.70
N ALA A 333 -6.32 -20.38 -15.80
CA ALA A 333 -5.63 -21.48 -16.44
C ALA A 333 -5.31 -21.16 -17.89
N GLU A 334 -4.11 -21.55 -18.31
CA GLU A 334 -3.74 -21.55 -19.71
C GLU A 334 -4.51 -22.64 -20.43
N LEU A 335 -5.08 -22.29 -21.58
CA LEU A 335 -5.45 -23.29 -22.55
C LEU A 335 -4.19 -23.58 -23.36
N GLU A 336 -3.95 -24.84 -23.71
CA GLU A 336 -2.84 -25.26 -24.59
C GLU A 336 -3.08 -24.79 -26.04
N THR A 337 -3.33 -23.50 -26.25
CA THR A 337 -3.57 -22.95 -27.57
C THR A 337 -3.02 -21.54 -27.68
N GLU A 338 -1.99 -21.44 -28.51
CA GLU A 338 -1.26 -20.23 -28.83
C GLU A 338 -1.36 -20.02 -30.34
N LEU A 339 -1.95 -18.91 -30.76
CA LEU A 339 -2.08 -18.57 -32.17
C LEU A 339 -1.00 -17.56 -32.54
N PRO A 340 -0.04 -17.88 -33.42
CA PRO A 340 0.86 -16.88 -33.96
C PRO A 340 0.06 -15.91 -34.85
N VAL A 341 0.24 -14.61 -34.63
CA VAL A 341 -0.42 -13.55 -35.38
C VAL A 341 0.60 -12.48 -35.75
N ASP A 342 0.71 -12.18 -37.04
CA ASP A 342 1.51 -11.06 -37.52
C ASP A 342 0.67 -9.78 -37.49
N VAL A 343 1.13 -8.79 -36.74
CA VAL A 343 0.43 -7.50 -36.64
C VAL A 343 1.17 -6.46 -37.49
N THR A 344 0.51 -6.01 -38.56
CA THR A 344 1.05 -4.97 -39.46
C THR A 344 0.84 -3.58 -38.86
N ALA A 345 1.84 -2.71 -38.98
CA ALA A 345 1.71 -1.33 -38.50
C ALA A 345 0.62 -0.59 -39.30
N SER A 346 -0.27 0.13 -38.60
CA SER A 346 -1.29 0.95 -39.27
C SER A 346 -0.61 2.03 -40.13
N SER A 347 -0.98 2.08 -41.41
CA SER A 347 -0.43 3.00 -42.42
C SER A 347 -0.68 4.50 -42.13
N LYS A 348 -1.41 4.84 -41.06
CA LYS A 348 -1.57 6.23 -40.57
C LYS A 348 -0.47 6.68 -39.60
N ALA A 349 0.40 5.79 -39.12
CA ALA A 349 1.61 6.18 -38.40
C ALA A 349 2.80 6.12 -39.36
N LEU A 350 3.43 7.28 -39.58
CA LEU A 350 4.50 7.52 -40.54
C LEU A 350 5.52 6.38 -40.70
N ARG A 351 5.83 6.11 -41.98
CA ARG A 351 7.07 5.50 -42.49
C ARG A 351 8.27 5.74 -41.57
N ILE A 352 8.83 4.66 -41.03
CA ILE A 352 10.29 4.51 -40.90
C ILE A 352 10.61 3.04 -41.16
N SER A 353 10.84 2.71 -42.43
CA SER A 353 11.46 1.46 -42.84
C SER A 353 12.98 1.59 -42.73
N THR A 354 13.60 0.92 -41.75
CA THR A 354 14.96 0.32 -41.82
C THR A 354 15.22 -0.53 -40.56
N LEU A 355 15.95 -1.63 -40.76
CA LEU A 355 16.47 -2.63 -39.81
C LEU A 355 17.07 -2.08 -38.48
N PRO A 356 17.22 -2.92 -37.43
CA PRO A 356 17.11 -2.52 -36.03
C PRO A 356 18.27 -1.62 -35.59
N THR A 357 17.93 -0.44 -35.07
CA THR A 357 18.87 0.45 -34.40
C THR A 357 18.34 0.84 -33.01
N GLN A 358 19.25 1.29 -32.14
CA GLN A 358 19.06 1.65 -30.72
C GLN A 358 17.82 2.52 -30.38
N ALA A 359 17.15 3.09 -31.38
CA ALA A 359 15.89 3.82 -31.25
C ALA A 359 14.71 2.95 -30.77
N ASN A 360 14.62 1.69 -31.20
CA ASN A 360 13.54 0.78 -30.78
C ASN A 360 13.63 0.40 -29.30
N HIS A 361 14.85 0.17 -28.80
CA HIS A 361 15.08 -0.08 -27.37
C HIS A 361 14.61 1.08 -26.50
N ARG A 362 14.80 2.34 -26.92
CA ARG A 362 14.33 3.51 -26.18
C ARG A 362 12.80 3.61 -26.16
N GLN A 363 12.14 3.33 -27.28
CA GLN A 363 10.68 3.35 -27.36
C GLN A 363 10.04 2.25 -26.51
N THR A 364 10.59 1.03 -26.57
CA THR A 364 10.16 -0.10 -25.73
C THR A 364 10.35 0.18 -24.24
N LEU A 365 11.50 0.76 -23.85
CA LEU A 365 11.76 1.12 -22.45
C LEU A 365 10.80 2.23 -21.96
N MET A 366 10.54 3.24 -22.81
CA MET A 366 9.57 4.30 -22.50
C MET A 366 8.12 3.80 -22.43
N SER A 367 7.73 2.85 -23.28
CA SER A 367 6.37 2.29 -23.27
C SER A 367 6.16 1.37 -22.07
N LEU A 368 7.14 0.51 -21.75
CA LEU A 368 7.09 -0.36 -20.56
C LEU A 368 7.11 0.45 -19.27
N ALA A 369 7.93 1.52 -19.22
CA ALA A 369 7.96 2.43 -18.08
C ALA A 369 6.64 3.17 -17.86
N ARG A 370 6.02 3.68 -18.93
CA ARG A 370 4.70 4.34 -18.85
C ARG A 370 3.58 3.38 -18.46
N ALA A 371 3.71 2.10 -18.84
CA ALA A 371 2.74 1.07 -18.51
C ALA A 371 2.92 0.47 -17.09
N GLY A 372 3.96 0.87 -16.34
CA GLY A 372 4.25 0.32 -15.00
C GLY A 372 4.66 -1.16 -15.02
N ALA A 373 5.06 -1.69 -16.18
CA ALA A 373 5.29 -3.12 -16.39
C ALA A 373 6.72 -3.56 -15.97
N CYS A 374 7.04 -3.39 -14.68
CA CYS A 374 8.41 -3.58 -14.18
C CYS A 374 8.94 -5.02 -14.32
N ASP A 375 8.10 -6.04 -14.15
CA ASP A 375 8.52 -7.44 -14.33
C ASP A 375 8.96 -7.73 -15.76
N LYS A 376 8.24 -7.18 -16.73
CA LYS A 376 8.58 -7.28 -18.16
C LYS A 376 9.86 -6.51 -18.50
N LEU A 377 10.05 -5.38 -17.82
CA LEU A 377 11.24 -4.55 -17.93
C LEU A 377 12.47 -5.33 -17.45
N VAL A 378 12.42 -5.98 -16.29
CA VAL A 378 13.51 -6.81 -15.73
C VAL A 378 13.81 -8.04 -16.61
N GLN A 379 12.79 -8.74 -17.10
CA GLN A 379 12.96 -9.89 -18.01
C GLN A 379 13.56 -9.50 -19.37
N TRP A 380 13.23 -8.32 -19.89
CA TRP A 380 13.82 -7.79 -21.11
C TRP A 380 15.32 -7.46 -20.96
N LEU A 381 15.77 -7.06 -19.76
CA LEU A 381 17.20 -6.84 -19.46
C LEU A 381 18.00 -8.12 -19.47
N ALA A 382 17.46 -9.18 -18.84
CA ALA A 382 18.12 -10.48 -18.76
C ALA A 382 18.36 -11.11 -20.15
N SER A 383 17.60 -10.66 -21.17
CA SER A 383 17.70 -11.10 -22.55
C SER A 383 18.40 -10.10 -23.49
N SER A 384 18.80 -8.92 -23.02
CA SER A 384 19.37 -7.84 -23.85
C SER A 384 20.71 -7.32 -23.29
N PRO A 385 21.85 -7.98 -23.57
CA PRO A 385 23.14 -7.67 -22.96
C PRO A 385 23.83 -6.39 -23.48
N GLN A 386 23.23 -5.61 -24.38
CA GLN A 386 23.84 -4.40 -24.98
C GLN A 386 22.94 -3.17 -24.84
N LEU A 387 22.59 -2.81 -23.62
CA LEU A 387 21.91 -1.55 -23.37
C LEU A 387 22.89 -0.39 -23.34
N THR A 388 22.49 0.69 -23.99
CA THR A 388 23.20 1.96 -23.87
C THR A 388 23.06 2.49 -22.44
N ARG A 389 24.05 3.25 -21.97
CA ARG A 389 24.04 3.95 -20.68
C ARG A 389 22.72 4.69 -20.37
N ARG A 390 22.10 5.34 -21.36
CA ARG A 390 20.84 6.07 -21.17
C ARG A 390 19.65 5.14 -20.91
N GLN A 391 19.65 3.95 -21.49
CA GLN A 391 18.59 2.95 -21.32
C GLN A 391 18.64 2.33 -19.94
N TRP A 392 19.84 2.00 -19.46
CA TRP A 392 20.06 1.57 -18.10
C TRP A 392 19.62 2.61 -17.04
N LEU A 393 19.92 3.89 -17.24
CA LEU A 393 19.46 4.92 -16.30
C LEU A 393 17.93 5.09 -16.30
N LEU A 394 17.31 5.01 -17.47
CA LEU A 394 15.85 5.06 -17.59
C LEU A 394 15.19 3.85 -16.93
N LEU A 395 15.81 2.67 -17.05
CA LEU A 395 15.39 1.47 -16.33
C LEU A 395 15.43 1.69 -14.81
N LEU A 396 16.59 2.05 -14.26
CA LEU A 396 16.75 2.20 -12.82
C LEU A 396 15.76 3.22 -12.26
N HIS A 397 15.54 4.31 -12.99
CA HIS A 397 14.51 5.28 -12.65
C HIS A 397 13.09 4.68 -12.66
N THR A 398 12.76 3.87 -13.66
CA THR A 398 11.46 3.20 -13.77
C THR A 398 11.23 2.22 -12.63
N LEU A 399 12.23 1.38 -12.31
CA LEU A 399 12.15 0.45 -11.19
C LEU A 399 12.01 1.21 -9.86
N ALA A 400 12.71 2.33 -9.68
CA ALA A 400 12.61 3.15 -8.48
C ALA A 400 11.23 3.80 -8.32
N MET A 401 10.63 4.28 -9.42
CA MET A 401 9.25 4.82 -9.43
C MET A 401 8.19 3.77 -9.08
N ASN A 402 8.50 2.48 -9.18
CA ASN A 402 7.62 1.37 -8.84
C ASN A 402 8.08 0.62 -7.57
N GLU A 403 9.02 1.20 -6.81
CA GLU A 403 9.53 0.64 -5.55
C GLU A 403 10.12 -0.78 -5.68
N ARG A 404 10.66 -1.12 -6.85
CA ARG A 404 11.28 -2.41 -7.18
C ARG A 404 12.75 -2.46 -6.76
N TRP A 405 13.00 -2.24 -5.46
CA TRP A 405 14.34 -2.06 -4.92
C TRP A 405 15.21 -3.32 -5.04
N GLN A 406 14.63 -4.51 -4.90
CA GLN A 406 15.36 -5.77 -5.05
C GLN A 406 15.90 -5.94 -6.47
N ASP A 407 15.13 -5.60 -7.49
CA ASP A 407 15.57 -5.72 -8.88
C ASP A 407 16.65 -4.69 -9.23
N ILE A 408 16.56 -3.47 -8.66
CA ILE A 408 17.62 -2.47 -8.78
C ILE A 408 18.93 -3.01 -8.21
N ALA A 409 18.88 -3.63 -7.03
CA ALA A 409 20.06 -4.21 -6.38
C ALA A 409 20.69 -5.30 -7.26
N THR A 410 19.89 -6.27 -7.72
CA THR A 410 20.35 -7.36 -8.60
C THR A 410 20.99 -6.85 -9.89
N VAL A 411 20.35 -5.86 -10.55
CA VAL A 411 20.87 -5.25 -11.79
C VAL A 411 22.18 -4.51 -11.54
N CYS A 412 22.29 -3.78 -10.43
CA CYS A 412 23.52 -3.05 -10.13
C CYS A 412 24.66 -3.99 -9.73
N GLU A 413 24.38 -5.10 -9.05
CA GLU A 413 25.36 -6.14 -8.70
C GLU A 413 25.93 -6.81 -9.95
N SER A 414 25.08 -7.13 -10.94
CA SER A 414 25.56 -7.74 -12.18
C SER A 414 26.43 -6.79 -13.02
N LEU A 415 26.24 -5.48 -12.87
CA LEU A 415 26.98 -4.45 -13.61
C LEU A 415 28.22 -3.92 -12.87
N GLN A 416 28.44 -4.31 -11.60
CA GLN A 416 29.48 -3.72 -10.75
C GLN A 416 30.92 -3.95 -11.28
N ASN A 417 31.11 -4.94 -12.14
CA ASN A 417 32.41 -5.30 -12.72
C ASN A 417 32.55 -4.91 -14.21
N GLU A 418 31.57 -4.24 -14.80
CA GLU A 418 31.65 -3.80 -16.21
C GLU A 418 32.32 -2.42 -16.35
N GLU A 419 33.10 -2.23 -17.42
CA GLU A 419 33.67 -0.93 -17.78
C GLU A 419 32.55 0.11 -17.98
N GLY A 420 32.57 1.19 -17.18
CA GLY A 420 31.56 2.25 -17.24
C GLY A 420 30.46 2.16 -16.18
N PHE A 421 30.68 1.41 -15.09
CA PHE A 421 29.87 1.48 -13.87
C PHE A 421 30.00 2.85 -13.18
N GLU A 422 29.21 3.79 -13.66
CA GLU A 422 29.33 5.19 -13.29
C GLU A 422 28.54 5.59 -12.04
N ARG A 423 28.92 6.73 -11.43
CA ARG A 423 28.31 7.32 -10.21
C ARG A 423 26.79 7.23 -10.07
N ARG A 424 26.01 7.29 -11.16
CA ARG A 424 24.53 7.23 -11.10
C ARG A 424 24.00 5.82 -10.85
N PHE A 425 24.72 4.80 -11.30
CA PHE A 425 24.42 3.39 -11.01
C PHE A 425 24.71 3.08 -9.57
N ILE A 426 25.89 3.49 -9.10
CA ILE A 426 26.31 3.35 -7.70
C ILE A 426 25.30 4.05 -6.78
N ALA A 427 24.86 5.26 -7.14
CA ALA A 427 23.83 5.98 -6.40
C ALA A 427 22.49 5.23 -6.33
N ALA A 428 22.01 4.69 -7.46
CA ALA A 428 20.78 3.91 -7.50
C ALA A 428 20.90 2.60 -6.70
N TYR A 429 22.08 1.96 -6.75
CA TYR A 429 22.36 0.75 -5.99
C TYR A 429 22.35 1.03 -4.48
N MET A 430 23.07 2.06 -4.04
CA MET A 430 23.08 2.48 -2.64
C MET A 430 21.68 2.86 -2.16
N GLU A 431 20.89 3.54 -2.98
CA GLU A 431 19.49 3.85 -2.66
C GLU A 431 18.66 2.57 -2.45
N ALA A 432 18.77 1.61 -3.38
CA ALA A 432 18.09 0.33 -3.26
C ALA A 432 18.50 -0.45 -2.01
N LEU A 433 19.80 -0.53 -1.71
CA LEU A 433 20.32 -1.18 -0.51
C LEU A 433 19.78 -0.54 0.77
N ILE A 434 19.71 0.79 0.85
CA ILE A 434 19.10 1.49 1.99
C ILE A 434 17.62 1.13 2.11
N LYS A 435 16.87 1.10 1.00
CA LYS A 435 15.44 0.74 0.97
C LYS A 435 15.18 -0.72 1.33
N LEU A 436 16.11 -1.62 1.03
CA LEU A 436 16.09 -3.03 1.41
C LEU A 436 16.61 -3.29 2.84
N ASN A 437 16.85 -2.23 3.63
CA ASN A 437 17.38 -2.33 4.98
C ASN A 437 18.77 -3.00 5.05
N GLN A 438 19.62 -2.74 4.05
CA GLN A 438 21.02 -3.18 3.97
C GLN A 438 22.02 -1.99 3.98
N PRO A 439 21.94 -1.07 4.97
CA PRO A 439 22.77 0.14 4.97
C PRO A 439 24.28 -0.13 5.16
N ARG A 440 24.68 -1.25 5.78
CA ARG A 440 26.10 -1.65 5.88
C ARG A 440 26.70 -1.93 4.50
N THR A 441 25.96 -2.64 3.66
CA THR A 441 26.35 -2.93 2.28
C THR A 441 26.46 -1.63 1.49
N ALA A 442 25.49 -0.71 1.65
CA ALA A 442 25.54 0.59 0.98
C ALA A 442 26.79 1.40 1.36
N VAL A 443 27.20 1.38 2.63
CA VAL A 443 28.45 2.01 3.09
C VAL A 443 29.69 1.34 2.47
N SER A 444 29.71 0.01 2.39
CA SER A 444 30.79 -0.73 1.73
C SER A 444 30.91 -0.34 0.25
N VAL A 445 29.79 -0.33 -0.48
CA VAL A 445 29.70 0.10 -1.88
C VAL A 445 30.24 1.52 -2.06
N PHE A 446 29.90 2.44 -1.15
CA PHE A 446 30.46 3.78 -1.18
C PHE A 446 31.98 3.81 -1.01
N HIS A 447 32.52 3.06 -0.06
CA HIS A 447 33.96 3.02 0.18
C HIS A 447 34.74 2.44 -1.01
N THR A 448 34.20 1.41 -1.67
CA THR A 448 34.76 0.86 -2.90
C THR A 448 34.71 1.90 -4.03
N ALA A 449 33.57 2.58 -4.20
CA ALA A 449 33.41 3.63 -5.20
C ALA A 449 34.29 4.86 -4.94
N LYS A 450 34.64 5.15 -3.68
CA LYS A 450 35.45 6.31 -3.28
C LYS A 450 36.86 6.30 -3.89
N GLY A 451 37.38 5.12 -4.24
CA GLY A 451 38.67 4.99 -4.92
C GLY A 451 38.66 5.52 -6.36
N GLU A 452 37.53 5.36 -7.06
CA GLU A 452 37.35 5.77 -8.46
C GLU A 452 36.67 7.14 -8.60
N TYR A 453 35.81 7.49 -7.64
CA TYR A 453 35.11 8.77 -7.58
C TYR A 453 35.50 9.47 -6.27
N PRO A 454 36.20 10.61 -6.31
CA PRO A 454 36.68 11.26 -5.10
C PRO A 454 35.52 11.63 -4.17
N SER A 455 35.83 11.79 -2.88
CA SER A 455 34.89 12.10 -1.78
C SER A 455 34.10 13.40 -1.92
N GLU A 456 34.26 14.11 -3.03
CA GLU A 456 33.53 15.33 -3.38
C GLU A 456 32.32 15.06 -4.27
N ASP A 457 32.08 13.81 -4.68
CA ASP A 457 30.87 13.44 -5.43
C ASP A 457 29.62 13.64 -4.56
N ARG A 458 28.95 14.76 -4.84
CA ARG A 458 27.75 15.22 -4.14
C ARG A 458 26.64 14.18 -4.12
N LEU A 459 26.51 13.35 -5.15
CA LEU A 459 25.41 12.40 -5.27
C LEU A 459 25.64 11.20 -4.34
N LEU A 460 26.83 10.61 -4.41
CA LEU A 460 27.20 9.44 -3.61
C LEU A 460 27.28 9.76 -2.11
N ASN A 461 27.80 10.94 -1.77
CA ASN A 461 27.85 11.41 -0.38
C ASN A 461 26.47 11.48 0.28
N ASN A 462 25.39 11.84 -0.44
CA ASN A 462 24.06 11.89 0.18
C ASN A 462 23.56 10.50 0.58
N PHE A 463 23.77 9.50 -0.28
CA PHE A 463 23.34 8.13 0.00
C PHE A 463 24.20 7.50 1.10
N TYR A 464 25.50 7.81 1.12
CA TYR A 464 26.38 7.42 2.22
C TYR A 464 25.92 7.99 3.56
N LEU A 465 25.68 9.30 3.63
CA LEU A 465 25.20 9.96 4.85
C LEU A 465 23.83 9.41 5.28
N ASN A 466 22.93 9.13 4.34
CA ASN A 466 21.66 8.46 4.65
C ASN A 466 21.90 7.08 5.27
N ALA A 467 22.78 6.26 4.69
CA ALA A 467 23.09 4.93 5.21
C ALA A 467 23.69 5.00 6.62
N LEU A 468 24.55 5.97 6.91
CA LEU A 468 25.08 6.20 8.25
C LEU A 468 23.98 6.55 9.27
N ILE A 469 23.01 7.39 8.90
CA ILE A 469 21.84 7.68 9.75
C ILE A 469 21.09 6.39 10.08
N PHE A 470 20.87 5.51 9.11
CA PHE A 470 20.22 4.21 9.34
C PHE A 470 21.04 3.26 10.23
N LEU A 471 22.37 3.39 10.22
CA LEU A 471 23.28 2.65 11.11
C LEU A 471 23.39 3.26 12.51
N GLY A 472 22.83 4.45 12.74
CA GLY A 472 22.96 5.19 13.99
C GLY A 472 24.30 5.92 14.14
N ASP A 473 25.10 6.05 13.09
CA ASP A 473 26.32 6.87 13.11
C ASP A 473 25.99 8.34 12.82
N VAL A 474 25.25 8.92 13.76
CA VAL A 474 24.69 10.27 13.66
C VAL A 474 25.78 11.34 13.82
N GLN A 475 26.84 11.04 14.57
CA GLN A 475 27.92 11.97 14.87
C GLN A 475 28.80 12.25 13.65
N THR A 476 29.17 11.20 12.90
CA THR A 476 29.90 11.36 11.63
C THR A 476 29.09 12.19 10.64
N VAL A 477 27.78 11.94 10.55
CA VAL A 477 26.88 12.68 9.65
C VAL A 477 26.82 14.16 10.02
N TYR A 478 26.64 14.48 11.30
CA TYR A 478 26.61 15.87 11.77
C TYR A 478 27.91 16.62 11.45
N GLN A 479 29.06 16.02 11.76
CA GLN A 479 30.37 16.62 11.48
C GLN A 479 30.57 16.89 9.98
N GLN A 480 30.15 15.96 9.13
CA GLN A 480 30.31 16.06 7.69
C GLN A 480 29.36 17.11 7.08
N LEU A 481 28.15 17.27 7.61
CA LEU A 481 27.22 18.33 7.20
C LEU A 481 27.73 19.73 7.56
N CYS A 482 28.36 19.87 8.74
CA CYS A 482 28.92 21.13 9.23
C CYS A 482 30.19 21.55 8.47
N SER A 483 31.06 20.59 8.14
CA SER A 483 32.36 20.85 7.49
C SER A 483 32.32 20.89 5.96
N SER A 484 31.37 20.21 5.33
CA SER A 484 31.36 20.07 3.86
C SER A 484 30.75 21.29 3.17
N SER A 485 31.53 22.10 2.46
CA SER A 485 31.03 23.12 1.52
C SER A 485 30.44 22.53 0.23
N GLN A 486 30.55 21.21 0.04
CA GLN A 486 30.30 20.54 -1.23
C GLN A 486 28.86 20.03 -1.39
N LEU A 487 28.09 19.85 -0.32
CA LEU A 487 26.69 19.45 -0.43
C LEU A 487 25.81 20.63 -0.87
N ASN A 488 24.92 20.41 -1.83
CA ASN A 488 23.91 21.40 -2.21
C ASN A 488 23.02 21.70 -0.99
N VAL A 489 22.69 22.98 -0.76
CA VAL A 489 21.77 23.48 0.28
C VAL A 489 20.54 22.59 0.43
N LYS A 490 19.84 22.27 -0.67
CA LYS A 490 18.63 21.42 -0.62
C LYS A 490 18.87 20.01 -0.07
N ASN A 491 20.04 19.44 -0.33
CA ASN A 491 20.37 18.10 0.15
C ASN A 491 20.84 18.14 1.61
N LYS A 492 21.56 19.19 2.01
CA LYS A 492 21.87 19.44 3.42
C LYS A 492 20.60 19.59 4.24
N GLU A 493 19.63 20.36 3.77
CA GLU A 493 18.34 20.52 4.42
C GLU A 493 17.64 19.17 4.61
N LYS A 494 17.58 18.35 3.56
CA LYS A 494 16.97 17.01 3.65
C LYS A 494 17.66 16.13 4.71
N LEU A 495 18.99 16.13 4.75
CA LEU A 495 19.77 15.35 5.72
C LEU A 495 19.61 15.88 7.14
N PHE A 496 19.62 17.21 7.33
CA PHE A 496 19.31 17.83 8.61
C PHE A 496 17.90 17.48 9.09
N VAL A 497 16.91 17.48 8.21
CA VAL A 497 15.55 17.05 8.54
C VAL A 497 15.51 15.58 8.96
N MET A 498 16.31 14.70 8.35
CA MET A 498 16.43 13.30 8.76
C MET A 498 17.07 13.14 10.14
N LEU A 499 18.08 13.96 10.47
CA LEU A 499 18.70 13.99 11.79
C LEU A 499 17.72 14.39 12.91
N LEU A 500 16.68 15.16 12.57
CA LEU A 500 15.63 15.59 13.50
C LEU A 500 14.50 14.55 13.68
N ALA A 501 14.59 13.37 13.06
CA ALA A 501 13.60 12.31 13.25
C ALA A 501 13.58 11.84 14.73
N PRO A 502 12.41 11.47 15.31
CA PRO A 502 12.28 11.22 16.76
C PRO A 502 13.21 10.16 17.36
N HIS A 503 13.63 9.18 16.56
CA HIS A 503 14.56 8.12 16.99
C HIS A 503 16.04 8.50 16.80
N VAL A 504 16.34 9.42 15.88
CA VAL A 504 17.70 9.90 15.57
C VAL A 504 18.08 11.07 16.47
N VAL A 505 17.15 12.01 16.70
CA VAL A 505 17.40 13.22 17.47
C VAL A 505 17.89 12.92 18.89
N LYS A 506 17.49 11.79 19.48
CA LYS A 506 17.93 11.33 20.81
C LYS A 506 19.43 10.99 20.87
N MET A 507 20.08 10.79 19.73
CA MET A 507 21.51 10.50 19.60
C MET A 507 22.36 11.76 19.40
N LEU A 508 21.73 12.93 19.32
CA LEU A 508 22.38 14.24 19.23
C LEU A 508 22.38 14.95 20.59
N SER A 509 23.38 15.80 20.82
CA SER A 509 23.35 16.73 21.95
C SER A 509 22.35 17.88 21.72
N GLN A 510 21.92 18.54 22.79
CA GLN A 510 21.05 19.71 22.70
C GLN A 510 21.66 20.81 21.80
N GLU A 511 22.95 21.12 21.97
CA GLU A 511 23.67 22.10 21.15
C GLU A 511 23.66 21.74 19.65
N GLN A 512 23.83 20.45 19.33
CA GLN A 512 23.77 19.98 17.94
C GLN A 512 22.37 20.15 17.36
N VAL A 513 21.33 19.83 18.12
CA VAL A 513 19.94 20.02 17.68
C VAL A 513 19.63 21.49 17.45
N GLU A 514 20.03 22.38 18.36
CA GLU A 514 19.85 23.82 18.19
C GLU A 514 20.58 24.36 16.95
N CYS A 515 21.83 23.94 16.74
CA CYS A 515 22.60 24.30 15.54
C CYS A 515 21.91 23.84 14.25
N ILE A 516 21.40 22.60 14.20
CA ILE A 516 20.66 22.09 13.03
C ILE A 516 19.40 22.91 12.78
N VAL A 517 18.65 23.19 13.84
CA VAL A 517 17.40 23.95 13.80
C VAL A 517 17.64 25.38 13.30
N ASP A 518 18.67 26.06 13.81
CA ASP A 518 19.04 27.42 13.39
C ASP A 518 19.54 27.48 11.93
N ASN A 519 20.17 26.40 11.45
CA ASN A 519 20.54 26.30 10.03
C ASN A 519 19.30 26.11 9.14
N LEU A 520 18.40 25.21 9.53
CA LEU A 520 17.19 24.92 8.77
C LEU A 520 16.20 26.10 8.73
N SER A 521 16.03 26.82 9.83
CA SER A 521 15.12 27.97 9.90
C SER A 521 15.52 29.09 8.93
N LYS A 522 16.83 29.29 8.71
CA LYS A 522 17.37 30.27 7.76
C LYS A 522 17.22 29.86 6.30
N GLN A 523 17.16 28.56 6.01
CA GLN A 523 17.24 28.03 4.64
C GLN A 523 15.88 27.57 4.08
N SER A 524 15.01 27.00 4.93
CA SER A 524 13.75 26.38 4.53
C SER A 524 12.55 26.86 5.37
N PRO A 525 11.96 28.02 5.03
CA PRO A 525 10.77 28.49 5.71
C PRO A 525 9.54 27.79 5.13
N ASN A 526 9.32 26.52 5.48
CA ASN A 526 8.05 25.85 5.20
C ASN A 526 7.49 25.21 6.48
N ALA A 527 6.16 25.10 6.54
CA ALA A 527 5.47 24.70 7.76
C ALA A 527 5.85 23.28 8.25
N ASP A 528 6.12 22.34 7.35
CA ASP A 528 6.53 20.97 7.71
C ASP A 528 7.92 20.94 8.37
N ALA A 529 8.87 21.72 7.85
CA ALA A 529 10.19 21.88 8.44
C ALA A 529 10.08 22.46 9.86
N PHE A 530 9.26 23.50 10.06
CA PHE A 530 9.01 24.07 11.38
C PHE A 530 8.41 23.07 12.37
N LEU A 531 7.47 22.24 11.94
CA LEU A 531 6.91 21.17 12.79
C LEU A 531 7.98 20.15 13.19
N LYS A 532 8.86 19.75 12.26
CA LYS A 532 9.94 18.79 12.56
C LYS A 532 11.00 19.37 13.50
N MET A 533 11.43 20.61 13.27
CA MET A 533 12.36 21.33 14.15
C MET A 533 11.80 21.48 15.57
N THR A 534 10.55 21.89 15.70
CA THR A 534 9.91 22.10 17.01
C THR A 534 9.67 20.78 17.73
N ASN A 535 9.32 19.70 17.02
CA ASN A 535 9.25 18.36 17.59
C ASN A 535 10.60 17.85 18.11
N ALA A 536 11.68 18.12 17.38
CA ALA A 536 13.02 17.77 17.80
C ALA A 536 13.45 18.52 19.08
N LEU A 537 13.20 19.83 19.14
CA LEU A 537 13.45 20.64 20.33
C LEU A 537 12.66 20.13 21.54
N LEU A 538 11.37 19.83 21.37
CA LEU A 538 10.54 19.27 22.43
C LEU A 538 11.03 17.88 22.89
N GLY A 539 11.45 17.03 21.96
CA GLY A 539 12.04 15.72 22.27
C GLY A 539 13.36 15.81 23.07
N GLN A 540 14.03 16.96 23.03
CA GLN A 540 15.23 17.28 23.79
C GLN A 540 14.96 18.07 25.07
N GLY A 541 13.68 18.33 25.40
CA GLY A 541 13.29 19.13 26.57
C GLY A 541 13.47 20.64 26.41
N LEU A 542 13.78 21.13 25.21
CA LEU A 542 14.00 22.56 24.90
C LEU A 542 12.68 23.30 24.63
N THR A 543 11.70 23.15 25.52
CA THR A 543 10.31 23.60 25.35
C THR A 543 10.20 25.11 25.14
N ALA A 544 10.99 25.91 25.87
CA ALA A 544 11.00 27.37 25.71
C ALA A 544 11.48 27.81 24.33
N ARG A 545 12.54 27.17 23.80
CA ARG A 545 13.07 27.44 22.46
C ARG A 545 12.07 27.00 21.38
N ALA A 546 11.46 25.83 21.56
CA ALA A 546 10.41 25.33 20.67
C ALA A 546 9.23 26.31 20.57
N ARG A 547 8.81 26.90 21.70
CA ARG A 547 7.75 27.92 21.72
C ARG A 547 8.10 29.15 20.89
N ILE A 548 9.31 29.71 21.06
CA ILE A 548 9.76 30.90 20.32
C ILE A 548 9.73 30.61 18.81
N MET A 549 10.20 29.44 18.39
CA MET A 549 10.15 29.03 16.99
C MET A 549 8.73 28.83 16.47
N LEU A 550 7.83 28.25 17.28
CA LEU A 550 6.43 28.08 16.92
C LEU A 550 5.70 29.42 16.77
N GLN A 551 6.06 30.41 17.59
CA GLN A 551 5.54 31.77 17.47
C GLN A 551 5.96 32.42 16.14
N GLU A 552 7.23 32.32 15.78
CA GLU A 552 7.74 32.79 14.48
C GLU A 552 7.04 32.08 13.31
N ALA A 553 6.97 30.75 13.37
CA ALA A 553 6.32 29.93 12.35
C ALA A 553 4.83 30.25 12.21
N HIS A 554 4.12 30.49 13.31
CA HIS A 554 2.71 30.88 13.28
C HIS A 554 2.51 32.26 12.63
N GLY A 555 3.44 33.20 12.84
CA GLY A 555 3.45 34.50 12.15
C GLY A 555 3.64 34.35 10.63
N LEU A 556 4.50 33.43 10.19
CA LEU A 556 4.74 33.15 8.77
C LEU A 556 3.60 32.33 8.13
N PHE A 557 2.95 31.44 8.87
CA PHE A 557 1.90 30.54 8.40
C PHE A 557 0.61 30.66 9.23
N PRO A 558 -0.07 31.82 9.22
CA PRO A 558 -1.19 32.10 10.12
C PRO A 558 -2.42 31.22 9.89
N HIS A 559 -2.52 30.57 8.71
CA HIS A 559 -3.61 29.65 8.36
C HIS A 559 -3.26 28.17 8.53
N ASN A 560 -2.05 27.84 8.99
CA ASN A 560 -1.66 26.46 9.20
C ASN A 560 -2.13 25.96 10.57
N ILE A 561 -3.21 25.17 10.58
CA ILE A 561 -3.84 24.65 11.79
C ILE A 561 -2.87 23.79 12.61
N ALA A 562 -2.02 22.99 11.97
CA ALA A 562 -1.10 22.10 12.68
C ALA A 562 -0.03 22.88 13.47
N LEU A 563 0.53 23.94 12.88
CA LEU A 563 1.45 24.85 13.56
C LEU A 563 0.76 25.61 14.70
N ALA A 564 -0.46 26.11 14.46
CA ALA A 564 -1.23 26.83 15.47
C ALA A 564 -1.56 25.94 16.69
N LEU A 565 -2.03 24.71 16.47
CA LEU A 565 -2.28 23.74 17.55
C LEU A 565 -1.00 23.40 18.30
N ARG A 566 0.11 23.16 17.60
CA ARG A 566 1.40 22.88 18.23
C ARG A 566 1.86 24.07 19.09
N PHE A 567 1.73 25.29 18.59
CA PHE A 567 2.08 26.51 19.32
C PHE A 567 1.22 26.69 20.57
N ALA A 568 -0.09 26.48 20.46
CA ALA A 568 -1.02 26.60 21.57
C ALA A 568 -0.70 25.58 22.67
N ARG A 569 -0.49 24.30 22.31
CA ARG A 569 -0.08 23.25 23.25
C ARG A 569 1.23 23.56 23.96
N THR A 570 2.27 23.91 23.20
CA THR A 570 3.58 24.20 23.80
C THR A 570 3.54 25.44 24.70
N SER A 571 2.65 26.40 24.41
CA SER A 571 2.43 27.54 25.30
C SER A 571 1.71 27.14 26.60
N ASP A 572 0.70 26.28 26.50
CA ASP A 572 -0.01 25.72 27.66
C ASP A 572 0.92 24.86 28.55
N GLU A 573 1.75 24.01 27.95
CA GLU A 573 2.77 23.20 28.66
C GLU A 573 3.78 24.06 29.46
N LEU A 574 4.00 25.31 29.04
CA LEU A 574 4.83 26.28 29.75
C LEU A 574 4.05 27.12 30.78
N GLY A 575 2.79 26.77 31.06
CA GLY A 575 1.90 27.51 31.95
C GLY A 575 1.44 28.86 31.39
N ARG A 576 1.61 29.09 30.08
CA ARG A 576 1.30 30.37 29.41
C ARG A 576 -0.09 30.30 28.79
N GLN A 577 -1.10 30.07 29.63
CA GLN A 577 -2.48 29.87 29.17
C GLN A 577 -3.07 31.11 28.48
N ASP A 578 -2.66 32.30 28.91
CA ASP A 578 -3.06 33.56 28.27
C ASP A 578 -2.48 33.71 26.84
N ASP A 579 -1.33 33.09 26.55
CA ASP A 579 -0.77 33.00 25.20
C ASP A 579 -1.47 31.90 24.39
N ALA A 580 -1.80 30.76 25.00
CA ALA A 580 -2.38 29.58 24.35
C ALA A 580 -3.83 29.78 23.89
N ARG A 581 -4.67 30.39 24.73
CA ARG A 581 -6.10 30.62 24.46
C ARG A 581 -6.38 31.31 23.13
N PRO A 582 -5.81 32.50 22.81
CA PRO A 582 -6.14 33.20 21.56
C PRO A 582 -5.75 32.37 20.33
N ILE A 583 -4.75 31.50 20.43
CA ILE A 583 -4.34 30.61 19.35
C ILE A 583 -5.37 29.48 19.17
N PHE A 584 -5.86 28.87 20.25
CA PHE A 584 -6.94 27.86 20.17
C PHE A 584 -8.25 28.45 19.62
N GLU A 585 -8.62 29.66 20.05
CA GLU A 585 -9.78 30.38 19.49
C GLU A 585 -9.61 30.64 17.99
N ARG A 586 -8.40 31.04 17.57
CA ARG A 586 -8.07 31.23 16.16
C ARG A 586 -8.15 29.93 15.35
N VAL A 587 -7.74 28.80 15.92
CA VAL A 587 -7.91 27.48 15.29
C VAL A 587 -9.38 27.17 15.06
N LEU A 588 -10.28 27.49 16.00
CA LEU A 588 -11.73 27.30 15.80
C LEU A 588 -12.32 28.25 14.76
N GLN A 589 -11.79 29.47 14.61
CA GLN A 589 -12.21 30.35 13.52
C GLN A 589 -11.84 29.76 12.15
N LEU A 590 -10.68 29.11 12.04
CA LEU A 590 -10.21 28.50 10.79
C LEU A 590 -10.82 27.10 10.56
N ALA A 591 -11.10 26.36 11.62
CA ALA A 591 -11.67 25.03 11.61
C ALA A 591 -12.66 24.87 12.79
N PRO A 592 -13.93 25.28 12.62
CA PRO A 592 -14.92 25.30 13.70
C PRO A 592 -15.18 23.96 14.39
N GLY A 593 -14.95 22.84 13.70
CA GLY A 593 -15.09 21.49 14.23
C GLY A 593 -13.81 20.88 14.80
N ASN A 594 -12.76 21.67 15.04
CA ASN A 594 -11.50 21.14 15.57
C ASN A 594 -11.69 20.68 17.03
N SER A 595 -11.76 19.36 17.22
CA SER A 595 -12.07 18.74 18.52
C SER A 595 -11.07 19.08 19.62
N GLU A 596 -9.80 19.24 19.27
CA GLU A 596 -8.74 19.56 20.22
C GLU A 596 -8.88 20.97 20.79
N ALA A 597 -9.06 21.97 19.93
CA ALA A 597 -9.25 23.35 20.37
C ALA A 597 -10.58 23.51 21.15
N LEU A 598 -11.64 22.81 20.75
CA LEU A 598 -12.90 22.76 21.51
C LEU A 598 -12.70 22.18 22.90
N ALA A 599 -12.02 21.03 23.01
CA ALA A 599 -11.77 20.37 24.28
C ALA A 599 -10.93 21.22 25.22
N TRP A 600 -9.87 21.86 24.71
CA TRP A 600 -9.00 22.69 25.53
C TRP A 600 -9.72 23.94 26.07
N LEU A 601 -10.50 24.64 25.22
CA LEU A 601 -11.25 25.83 25.65
C LEU A 601 -12.38 25.49 26.62
N ALA A 602 -13.02 24.32 26.46
CA ALA A 602 -14.01 23.82 27.41
C ALA A 602 -13.38 23.53 28.78
N ALA A 603 -12.21 22.90 28.80
CA ALA A 603 -11.48 22.57 30.03
C ALA A 603 -10.90 23.81 30.73
N ASN A 604 -10.54 24.85 29.98
CA ASN A 604 -9.91 26.06 30.50
C ASN A 604 -10.84 27.28 30.47
N LYS A 605 -12.17 27.13 30.53
CA LYS A 605 -13.07 28.28 30.62
C LYS A 605 -12.70 29.17 31.83
N LYS A 606 -12.28 30.42 31.58
CA LYS A 606 -12.28 31.45 32.62
C LYS A 606 -13.75 31.70 32.93
N GLU A 607 -14.17 31.47 34.17
CA GLU A 607 -15.47 31.96 34.65
C GLU A 607 -15.50 33.47 34.40
N GLY A 608 -16.38 33.90 33.49
CA GLY A 608 -16.51 35.31 33.12
C GLY A 608 -16.36 35.56 31.63
N LEU A 609 -17.29 35.03 30.84
CA LEU A 609 -17.78 35.67 29.62
C LEU A 609 -19.15 35.04 29.33
N ASN A 610 -20.18 35.72 29.84
CA ASN A 610 -21.56 35.50 29.42
C ASN A 610 -21.63 35.79 27.93
N VAL A 611 -21.87 34.74 27.14
CA VAL A 611 -22.32 34.90 25.76
C VAL A 611 -23.82 35.07 25.82
N VAL A 612 -24.28 36.30 25.53
CA VAL A 612 -25.63 36.62 25.10
C VAL A 612 -25.78 36.20 23.65
#